data_AF-A0A3D0P5E4-F1
#
_entry.id   AF-A0A3D0P5E4-F1
#
_cell.length_a   1.000
_cell.length_b   1.000
_cell.length_c   1.000
_cell.angle_alpha   90.00
_cell.angle_beta   90.00
_cell.angle_gamma   90.00
#
_symmetry.space_group_name_H-M   'P 1'
#
loop_
_entity.id
_entity.type
_entity.pdbx_description
1 polymer ?
#
loop_
_entity_poly.entity_id
_entity_poly.type
_entity_poly.pdbx_seq_one_letter_code
_entity_poly.pdbx_strand_id
1 'polypeptide(L)'
;MHKTLIKWLATIGSGFLIYAFPPPAGIAPEAWTLFAVFIATIVGSIVQPLTGSAMVLLGVVASVLFGALKPTDALKGYAEPVVWLVLTAFFLSVGMIKTGLGRRIALQFIRLIGRRTVGLSYALIGTDFVLASMIPSNAARNGGVILPIARSICETYDSRPDDGTAGRLGTYLMSLLYQADVIICATFITGQASNIIIADLIAKNTDLQIGYLGWFAAAIVPAVLSLIAVPYLVFRMSPPEIKETPEAERFASEELEKLGGVKRGEWVMLAVLIGVVVMWTTKDHLHSLDTAIVAMAGICGLLIGKVVDWKDLMGEHNAWS
;
A
#
# COMPACT_ATOMS: atom_id res chain seq x y z
N MET A 1 -6.57 -16.75 -27.43
CA MET A 1 -7.74 -16.01 -27.98
C MET A 1 -9.03 -16.28 -27.24
N HIS A 2 -9.47 -17.53 -27.06
CA HIS A 2 -10.80 -17.83 -26.49
C HIS A 2 -11.00 -17.33 -25.05
N LYS A 3 -9.99 -17.47 -24.16
CA LYS A 3 -10.07 -16.99 -22.76
C LYS A 3 -10.20 -15.46 -22.65
N THR A 4 -9.48 -14.70 -23.47
CA THR A 4 -9.56 -13.23 -23.48
C THR A 4 -10.90 -12.75 -24.01
N LEU A 5 -11.46 -13.43 -25.03
CA LEU A 5 -12.79 -13.13 -25.54
C LEU A 5 -13.87 -13.35 -24.47
N ILE A 6 -13.81 -14.46 -23.74
CA ILE A 6 -14.76 -14.74 -22.64
C ILE A 6 -14.70 -13.64 -21.57
N LYS A 7 -13.49 -13.18 -21.21
CA LYS A 7 -13.32 -12.08 -20.24
C LYS A 7 -13.99 -10.79 -20.73
N TRP A 8 -13.77 -10.42 -22.00
CA TRP A 8 -14.43 -9.26 -22.60
C TRP A 8 -15.95 -9.40 -22.68
N LEU A 9 -16.44 -10.58 -23.04
CA LEU A 9 -17.88 -10.87 -23.06
C LEU A 9 -18.48 -10.74 -21.66
N ALA A 10 -17.79 -11.18 -20.61
CA ALA A 10 -18.23 -11.00 -19.24
C ALA A 10 -18.28 -9.50 -18.85
N THR A 11 -17.23 -8.74 -19.16
CA THR A 11 -17.14 -7.29 -18.89
C THR A 11 -18.23 -6.48 -19.60
N ILE A 12 -18.34 -6.64 -20.92
CA ILE A 12 -19.30 -5.88 -21.72
C ILE A 12 -20.72 -6.39 -21.44
N GLY A 13 -20.87 -7.71 -21.31
CA GLY A 13 -22.14 -8.35 -21.02
C GLY A 13 -22.74 -7.88 -19.70
N SER A 14 -21.95 -7.74 -18.63
CA SER A 14 -22.48 -7.28 -17.34
C SER A 14 -23.04 -5.86 -17.41
N GLY A 15 -22.37 -4.93 -18.12
CA GLY A 15 -22.88 -3.57 -18.32
C GLY A 15 -24.09 -3.54 -19.23
N PHE A 16 -24.03 -4.26 -20.36
CA PHE A 16 -25.13 -4.33 -21.32
C PHE A 16 -26.40 -4.91 -20.70
N LEU A 17 -26.29 -5.97 -19.90
CA LEU A 17 -27.43 -6.57 -19.22
C LEU A 17 -28.15 -5.55 -18.33
N ILE A 18 -27.40 -4.74 -17.57
CA ILE A 18 -28.00 -3.70 -16.72
C ILE A 18 -28.64 -2.61 -17.56
N TYR A 19 -27.93 -2.12 -18.58
CA TYR A 19 -28.43 -1.06 -19.45
C TYR A 19 -29.68 -1.47 -20.24
N ALA A 20 -29.81 -2.75 -20.58
CA ALA A 20 -30.96 -3.29 -21.30
C ALA A 20 -32.26 -3.32 -20.45
N PHE A 21 -32.16 -3.31 -19.12
CA PHE A 21 -33.31 -3.17 -18.24
C PHE A 21 -33.67 -1.69 -18.02
N PRO A 22 -34.97 -1.35 -17.97
CA PRO A 22 -35.38 0.02 -17.68
C PRO A 22 -34.90 0.44 -16.28
N PRO A 23 -34.54 1.72 -16.09
CA PRO A 23 -34.15 2.22 -14.79
C PRO A 23 -35.29 2.01 -13.77
N PRO A 24 -35.00 1.52 -12.56
CA PRO A 24 -35.97 1.46 -11.48
C PRO A 24 -36.62 2.83 -11.20
N ALA A 25 -37.86 2.81 -10.72
CA ALA A 25 -38.59 4.03 -10.40
C ALA A 25 -37.79 4.92 -9.43
N GLY A 26 -37.63 6.20 -9.78
CA GLY A 26 -36.87 7.18 -9.00
C GLY A 26 -35.38 7.31 -9.37
N ILE A 27 -34.86 6.49 -10.30
CA ILE A 27 -33.48 6.58 -10.79
C ILE A 27 -33.43 7.31 -12.14
N ALA A 28 -32.60 8.35 -12.22
CA ALA A 28 -32.37 9.06 -13.47
C ALA A 28 -31.71 8.14 -14.53
N PRO A 29 -32.07 8.24 -15.82
CA PRO A 29 -31.47 7.42 -16.88
C PRO A 29 -29.94 7.51 -16.95
N GLU A 30 -29.37 8.69 -16.69
CA GLU A 30 -27.93 8.92 -16.67
C GLU A 30 -27.27 8.16 -15.51
N ALA A 31 -27.90 8.15 -14.33
CA ALA A 31 -27.41 7.43 -13.16
C ALA A 31 -27.45 5.91 -13.37
N TRP A 32 -28.49 5.40 -14.05
CA TRP A 32 -28.58 3.98 -14.42
C TRP A 32 -27.51 3.58 -15.43
N THR A 33 -27.25 4.45 -16.40
CA THR A 33 -26.16 4.26 -17.38
C THR A 33 -24.80 4.28 -16.69
N LEU A 34 -24.57 5.20 -15.75
CA LEU A 34 -23.35 5.25 -14.95
C LEU A 34 -23.18 3.95 -14.15
N PHE A 35 -24.25 3.44 -13.55
CA PHE A 35 -24.23 2.18 -12.80
C PHE A 35 -23.86 0.99 -13.70
N ALA A 36 -24.42 0.91 -14.91
CA ALA A 36 -24.05 -0.11 -15.89
C ALA A 36 -22.55 -0.07 -16.26
N VAL A 37 -22.02 1.13 -16.53
CA VAL A 37 -20.58 1.33 -16.81
C VAL A 37 -19.73 0.97 -15.60
N PHE A 38 -20.16 1.35 -14.40
CA PHE A 38 -19.47 1.02 -13.15
C PHE A 38 -19.36 -0.48 -12.95
N ILE A 39 -20.47 -1.23 -13.07
CA ILE A 39 -20.47 -2.68 -12.93
C ILE A 39 -19.59 -3.36 -14.01
N ALA A 40 -19.69 -2.92 -15.27
CA ALA A 40 -18.79 -3.41 -16.33
C ALA A 40 -17.32 -3.19 -15.97
N THR A 41 -16.97 -2.01 -15.45
CA THR A 41 -15.61 -1.67 -15.03
C THR A 41 -15.14 -2.57 -13.89
N ILE A 42 -15.98 -2.80 -12.87
CA ILE A 42 -15.65 -3.68 -11.73
C ILE A 42 -15.48 -5.14 -12.19
N VAL A 43 -16.43 -5.68 -12.95
CA VAL A 43 -16.33 -7.05 -13.49
C VAL A 43 -15.08 -7.17 -14.36
N GLY A 44 -14.80 -6.18 -15.20
CA GLY A 44 -13.57 -6.05 -15.97
C GLY A 44 -12.30 -6.13 -15.12
N SER A 45 -12.22 -5.36 -14.05
CA SER A 45 -11.08 -5.36 -13.13
C SER A 45 -10.90 -6.69 -12.39
N ILE A 46 -11.98 -7.46 -12.18
CA ILE A 46 -11.94 -8.79 -11.56
C ILE A 46 -11.48 -9.86 -12.57
N VAL A 47 -12.09 -9.91 -13.76
CA VAL A 47 -11.78 -10.94 -14.77
C VAL A 47 -10.51 -10.63 -15.55
N GLN A 48 -10.02 -9.39 -15.46
CA GLN A 48 -8.76 -8.89 -16.00
C GLN A 48 -8.55 -9.26 -17.48
N PRO A 49 -9.37 -8.73 -18.42
CA PRO A 49 -9.04 -8.79 -19.84
C PRO A 49 -7.87 -7.87 -20.19
N LEU A 50 -7.73 -6.78 -19.44
CA LEU A 50 -6.60 -5.84 -19.40
C LEU A 50 -6.20 -5.60 -17.92
N THR A 51 -5.17 -4.78 -17.70
CA THR A 51 -4.79 -4.32 -16.36
C THR A 51 -5.91 -3.48 -15.73
N GLY A 52 -6.00 -3.50 -14.40
CA GLY A 52 -7.06 -2.77 -13.66
C GLY A 52 -7.11 -1.28 -14.02
N SER A 53 -5.96 -0.61 -14.07
CA SER A 53 -5.86 0.81 -14.44
C SER A 53 -6.36 1.09 -15.86
N ALA A 54 -6.08 0.19 -16.81
CA ALA A 54 -6.63 0.29 -18.17
C ALA A 54 -8.16 0.10 -18.18
N MET A 55 -8.68 -0.81 -17.36
CA MET A 55 -10.13 -0.99 -17.20
C MET A 55 -10.81 0.26 -16.63
N VAL A 56 -10.20 0.91 -15.63
CA VAL A 56 -10.71 2.17 -15.07
C VAL A 56 -10.72 3.28 -16.12
N LEU A 57 -9.65 3.43 -16.89
CA LEU A 57 -9.60 4.42 -17.98
C LEU A 57 -10.70 4.19 -19.03
N LEU A 58 -10.92 2.93 -19.42
CA LEU A 58 -12.03 2.58 -20.31
C LEU A 58 -13.38 2.91 -19.70
N GLY A 59 -13.57 2.68 -18.39
CA GLY A 59 -14.77 3.08 -17.66
C GLY A 59 -15.01 4.58 -17.68
N VAL A 60 -13.97 5.39 -17.44
CA VAL A 60 -14.03 6.86 -17.52
C VAL A 60 -14.47 7.30 -18.92
N VAL A 61 -13.84 6.76 -19.97
CA VAL A 61 -14.20 7.07 -21.37
C VAL A 61 -15.63 6.63 -21.67
N ALA A 62 -16.02 5.42 -21.29
CA ALA A 62 -17.36 4.88 -21.50
C ALA A 62 -18.43 5.72 -20.79
N SER A 63 -18.15 6.21 -19.58
CA SER A 63 -19.09 7.06 -18.83
C SER A 63 -19.46 8.34 -19.59
N VAL A 64 -18.53 8.90 -20.37
CA VAL A 64 -18.77 10.08 -21.20
C VAL A 64 -19.41 9.70 -22.53
N LEU A 65 -18.92 8.64 -23.19
CA LEU A 65 -19.44 8.20 -24.51
C LEU A 65 -20.90 7.76 -24.44
N PHE A 66 -21.31 7.11 -23.35
CA PHE A 66 -22.70 6.71 -23.12
C PHE A 66 -23.55 7.82 -22.49
N GLY A 67 -23.03 9.04 -22.35
CA GLY A 67 -23.78 10.20 -21.86
C GLY A 67 -24.10 10.15 -20.37
N ALA A 68 -23.45 9.29 -19.59
CA ALA A 68 -23.68 9.17 -18.15
C ALA A 68 -23.08 10.35 -17.36
N LEU A 69 -21.95 10.89 -17.82
CA LEU A 69 -21.26 12.03 -17.21
C LEU A 69 -20.76 13.03 -18.26
N LYS A 70 -20.60 14.29 -17.85
CA LYS A 70 -19.85 15.28 -18.64
C LYS A 70 -18.34 15.00 -18.54
N PRO A 71 -17.53 15.36 -19.55
CA PRO A 71 -16.08 15.16 -19.50
C PRO A 71 -15.41 15.75 -18.25
N THR A 72 -15.85 16.93 -17.82
CA THR A 72 -15.33 17.59 -16.62
C THR A 72 -15.62 16.78 -15.36
N ASP A 73 -16.79 16.15 -15.27
CA ASP A 73 -17.18 15.40 -14.09
C ASP A 73 -16.50 14.03 -14.04
N ALA A 74 -16.32 13.39 -15.20
CA ALA A 74 -15.58 12.13 -15.31
C ALA A 74 -14.09 12.30 -14.92
N LEU A 75 -13.46 13.42 -15.27
CA LEU A 75 -12.04 13.67 -14.97
C LEU A 75 -11.78 14.24 -13.57
N LYS A 76 -12.79 14.82 -12.90
CA LYS A 76 -12.64 15.39 -11.54
C LYS A 76 -12.14 14.37 -10.51
N GLY A 77 -12.44 13.08 -10.69
CA GLY A 77 -11.96 12.02 -9.79
C GLY A 77 -10.43 11.95 -9.65
N TYR A 78 -9.67 12.35 -10.67
CA TYR A 78 -8.19 12.41 -10.60
C TYR A 78 -7.66 13.55 -9.73
N ALA A 79 -8.51 14.52 -9.38
CA ALA A 79 -8.17 15.63 -8.49
C ALA A 79 -8.56 15.38 -7.02
N GLU A 80 -9.12 14.21 -6.69
CA GLU A 80 -9.45 13.86 -5.30
C GLU A 80 -8.18 13.81 -4.43
N PRO A 81 -8.17 14.43 -3.23
CA PRO A 81 -6.99 14.45 -2.36
C PRO A 81 -6.43 13.07 -2.02
N VAL A 82 -7.30 12.06 -1.89
CA VAL A 82 -6.88 10.67 -1.61
C VAL A 82 -5.98 10.12 -2.73
N VAL A 83 -6.25 10.46 -4.00
CA VAL A 83 -5.41 10.04 -5.13
C VAL A 83 -4.00 10.62 -5.01
N TRP A 84 -3.91 11.92 -4.70
CA TRP A 84 -2.63 12.62 -4.51
C TRP A 84 -1.86 12.14 -3.28
N LEU A 85 -2.55 11.74 -2.23
CA LEU A 85 -1.94 11.16 -1.05
C LEU A 85 -1.29 9.80 -1.37
N VAL A 86 -1.98 8.94 -2.12
CA VAL A 86 -1.43 7.64 -2.56
C VAL A 86 -0.24 7.85 -3.49
N LEU A 87 -0.34 8.75 -4.47
CA LEU A 87 0.76 9.14 -5.37
C LEU A 87 2.00 9.55 -4.55
N THR A 88 1.78 10.42 -3.55
CA THR A 88 2.84 10.89 -2.67
C THR A 88 3.45 9.78 -1.83
N ALA A 89 2.65 8.79 -1.40
CA ALA A 89 3.15 7.62 -0.68
C ALA A 89 4.20 6.83 -1.48
N PHE A 90 3.96 6.63 -2.77
CA PHE A 90 4.92 5.98 -3.67
C PHE A 90 6.18 6.83 -3.83
N PHE A 91 6.05 8.14 -3.98
CA PHE A 91 7.20 9.05 -4.05
C PHE A 91 8.04 9.06 -2.75
N LEU A 92 7.40 8.98 -1.59
CA LEU A 92 8.08 8.80 -0.31
C LEU A 92 8.83 7.47 -0.27
N SER A 93 8.25 6.38 -0.80
CA SER A 93 8.93 5.09 -0.89
C SER A 93 10.15 5.14 -1.82
N VAL A 94 10.08 5.85 -2.96
CA VAL A 94 11.25 6.10 -3.82
C VAL A 94 12.37 6.78 -3.02
N GLY A 95 12.05 7.80 -2.23
CA GLY A 95 13.01 8.45 -1.33
C GLY A 95 13.59 7.49 -0.28
N MET A 96 12.75 6.63 0.32
CA MET A 96 13.20 5.61 1.28
C MET A 96 14.17 4.61 0.66
N ILE A 97 13.88 4.13 -0.54
CA ILE A 97 14.70 3.14 -1.25
C ILE A 97 16.02 3.80 -1.66
N LYS A 98 15.97 5.00 -2.25
CA LYS A 98 17.16 5.72 -2.74
C LYS A 98 18.12 6.09 -1.61
N THR A 99 17.59 6.46 -0.43
CA THR A 99 18.42 6.75 0.74
C THR A 99 18.92 5.50 1.45
N GLY A 100 18.22 4.37 1.31
CA GLY A 100 18.48 3.15 2.05
C GLY A 100 17.96 3.18 3.49
N LEU A 101 17.23 4.22 3.91
CA LEU A 101 16.73 4.35 5.28
C LEU A 101 15.82 3.17 5.67
N GLY A 102 14.88 2.81 4.79
CA GLY A 102 13.99 1.66 5.04
C GLY A 102 14.76 0.35 5.16
N ARG A 103 15.76 0.15 4.29
CA ARG A 103 16.67 -1.00 4.37
C ARG A 103 17.47 -1.01 5.66
N ARG A 104 17.99 0.14 6.11
CA ARG A 104 18.71 0.24 7.39
C ARG A 104 17.82 -0.16 8.56
N ILE A 105 16.60 0.37 8.64
CA ILE A 105 15.64 0.02 9.70
C ILE A 105 15.39 -1.49 9.73
N ALA A 106 15.10 -2.08 8.56
CA ALA A 106 14.88 -3.51 8.44
C ALA A 106 16.05 -4.35 8.93
N LEU A 107 17.27 -4.02 8.46
CA LEU A 107 18.47 -4.76 8.83
C LEU A 107 18.78 -4.63 10.33
N GLN A 108 18.48 -3.49 10.97
CA GLN A 108 18.64 -3.34 12.43
C GLN A 108 17.71 -4.27 13.19
N PHE A 109 16.44 -4.38 12.78
CA PHE A 109 15.52 -5.34 13.39
C PHE A 109 15.98 -6.79 13.18
N ILE A 110 16.40 -7.15 11.96
CA ILE A 110 16.87 -8.50 11.64
C ILE A 110 18.15 -8.83 12.44
N ARG A 111 19.08 -7.88 12.57
CA ARG A 111 20.27 -8.07 13.40
C ARG A 111 19.92 -8.31 14.87
N LEU A 112 18.90 -7.63 15.39
CA LEU A 112 18.55 -7.72 16.82
C LEU A 112 17.86 -9.04 17.17
N ILE A 113 16.92 -9.50 16.34
CA ILE A 113 16.03 -10.63 16.68
C ILE A 113 15.91 -11.70 15.58
N GLY A 114 16.64 -11.57 14.48
CA GLY A 114 16.51 -12.43 13.28
C GLY A 114 17.19 -13.80 13.35
N ARG A 115 17.77 -14.20 14.49
CA ARG A 115 18.47 -15.50 14.67
C ARG A 115 17.57 -16.73 14.56
N ARG A 116 16.24 -16.55 14.65
CA ARG A 116 15.24 -17.62 14.49
C ARG A 116 14.16 -17.15 13.54
N THR A 117 13.56 -18.08 12.81
CA THR A 117 12.54 -17.76 11.78
C THR A 117 11.37 -16.93 12.33
N VAL A 118 10.93 -17.21 13.55
CA VAL A 118 9.88 -16.42 14.22
C VAL A 118 10.38 -15.00 14.54
N GLY A 119 11.59 -14.86 15.06
CA GLY A 119 12.17 -13.55 15.36
C GLY A 119 12.47 -12.73 14.09
N LEU A 120 12.93 -13.38 13.03
CA LEU A 120 13.06 -12.80 11.69
C LEU A 120 11.71 -12.30 11.17
N SER A 121 10.65 -13.06 11.38
CA SER A 121 9.31 -12.64 10.99
C SER A 121 8.89 -11.38 11.73
N TYR A 122 9.04 -11.35 13.06
CA TYR A 122 8.74 -10.16 13.86
C TYR A 122 9.64 -8.97 13.54
N ALA A 123 10.89 -9.20 13.11
CA ALA A 123 11.76 -8.13 12.62
C ALA A 123 11.17 -7.42 11.40
N LEU A 124 10.69 -8.18 10.42
CA LEU A 124 10.08 -7.63 9.21
C LEU A 124 8.71 -7.01 9.49
N ILE A 125 7.88 -7.64 10.34
CA ILE A 125 6.60 -7.08 10.80
C ILE A 125 6.83 -5.75 11.55
N GLY A 126 7.80 -5.70 12.46
CA GLY A 126 8.15 -4.49 13.21
C GLY A 126 8.68 -3.38 12.30
N THR A 127 9.45 -3.74 11.28
CA THR A 127 9.87 -2.81 10.23
C THR A 127 8.65 -2.23 9.51
N ASP A 128 7.76 -3.10 9.05
CA ASP A 128 6.58 -2.65 8.32
C ASP A 128 5.66 -1.78 9.19
N PHE A 129 5.49 -2.11 10.47
CA PHE A 129 4.74 -1.32 11.45
C PHE A 129 5.31 0.09 11.61
N VAL A 130 6.64 0.23 11.72
CA VAL A 130 7.29 1.55 11.77
C VAL A 130 7.05 2.31 10.47
N LEU A 131 7.22 1.67 9.31
CA LEU A 131 7.00 2.31 8.02
C LEU A 131 5.53 2.73 7.81
N ALA A 132 4.58 1.93 8.28
CA ALA A 132 3.14 2.18 8.18
C ALA A 132 2.71 3.50 8.79
N SER A 133 3.37 3.86 9.89
CA SER A 133 3.10 5.11 10.60
C SER A 133 3.50 6.35 9.80
N MET A 134 4.34 6.20 8.77
CA MET A 134 4.92 7.33 8.03
C MET A 134 4.63 7.31 6.53
N ILE A 135 4.36 6.14 5.94
CA ILE A 135 4.20 5.96 4.49
C ILE A 135 2.76 5.51 4.18
N PRO A 136 1.95 6.35 3.51
CA PRO A 136 0.53 6.14 3.35
C PRO A 136 0.15 5.16 2.21
N SER A 137 0.90 4.07 2.04
CA SER A 137 0.64 3.04 1.03
C SER A 137 1.30 1.71 1.39
N ASN A 138 0.51 0.66 1.50
CA ASN A 138 0.99 -0.69 1.78
C ASN A 138 1.79 -1.28 0.60
N ALA A 139 1.36 -1.03 -0.64
CA ALA A 139 2.10 -1.42 -1.83
C ALA A 139 3.49 -0.77 -1.87
N ALA A 140 3.58 0.52 -1.49
CA ALA A 140 4.84 1.25 -1.47
C ALA A 140 5.80 0.74 -0.39
N ARG A 141 5.29 0.39 0.81
CA ARG A 141 6.09 -0.16 1.92
C ARG A 141 6.55 -1.60 1.62
N ASN A 142 5.62 -2.48 1.27
CA ASN A 142 5.92 -3.89 1.08
C ASN A 142 6.69 -4.14 -0.22
N GLY A 143 6.26 -3.57 -1.34
CA GLY A 143 6.94 -3.74 -2.62
C GLY A 143 8.31 -3.08 -2.64
N GLY A 144 8.44 -1.91 -2.01
CA GLY A 144 9.66 -1.12 -2.03
C GLY A 144 10.73 -1.57 -1.03
N VAL A 145 10.34 -1.95 0.20
CA VAL A 145 11.28 -2.20 1.30
C VAL A 145 11.24 -3.63 1.79
N ILE A 146 10.07 -4.13 2.18
CA ILE A 146 9.97 -5.42 2.90
C ILE A 146 10.26 -6.61 1.97
N LEU A 147 9.63 -6.65 0.79
CA LEU A 147 9.70 -7.79 -0.12
C LEU A 147 11.11 -8.04 -0.67
N PRO A 148 11.89 -7.03 -1.13
CA PRO A 148 13.26 -7.27 -1.58
C PRO A 148 14.14 -7.87 -0.47
N ILE A 149 13.98 -7.41 0.77
CA ILE A 149 14.75 -7.90 1.92
C ILE A 149 14.34 -9.32 2.28
N ALA A 150 13.03 -9.58 2.38
CA ALA A 150 12.49 -10.91 2.63
C ALA A 150 12.96 -11.91 1.56
N ARG A 151 12.98 -11.50 0.29
CA ARG A 151 13.48 -12.30 -0.82
C ARG A 151 14.98 -12.58 -0.70
N SER A 152 15.82 -11.58 -0.43
CA SER A 152 17.27 -11.79 -0.23
C SER A 152 17.56 -12.77 0.92
N ILE A 153 16.76 -12.73 1.98
CA ILE A 153 16.88 -13.69 3.08
C ILE A 153 16.45 -15.09 2.64
N CYS A 154 15.32 -15.23 1.93
CA CYS A 154 14.90 -16.52 1.38
C CYS A 154 15.97 -17.13 0.45
N GLU A 155 16.60 -16.30 -0.39
CA GLU A 155 17.70 -16.71 -1.27
C GLU A 155 18.94 -17.16 -0.48
N THR A 156 19.21 -16.57 0.69
CA THR A 156 20.31 -16.98 1.59
C THR A 156 20.10 -18.39 2.16
N TYR A 157 18.84 -18.84 2.27
CA TYR A 157 18.46 -20.19 2.73
C TYR A 157 18.06 -21.13 1.60
N ASP A 158 18.43 -20.81 0.36
CA ASP A 158 18.09 -21.58 -0.83
C ASP A 158 16.59 -21.92 -0.88
N SER A 159 15.74 -20.92 -0.60
CA SER A 159 14.28 -21.02 -0.65
C SER A 159 13.75 -20.22 -1.84
N ARG A 160 13.37 -20.92 -2.90
CA ARG A 160 12.93 -20.35 -4.18
C ARG A 160 11.56 -20.90 -4.60
N PRO A 161 10.74 -20.12 -5.32
CA PRO A 161 9.42 -20.56 -5.76
C PRO A 161 9.46 -21.63 -6.87
N ASP A 162 10.51 -21.65 -7.69
CA ASP A 162 10.51 -22.37 -8.97
C ASP A 162 11.11 -23.79 -8.93
N ASP A 163 11.74 -24.18 -7.82
CA ASP A 163 12.50 -25.44 -7.68
C ASP A 163 11.96 -26.37 -6.58
N GLY A 164 10.78 -26.05 -6.03
CA GLY A 164 10.16 -26.82 -4.94
C GLY A 164 10.73 -26.54 -3.54
N THR A 165 11.70 -25.63 -3.39
CA THR A 165 12.30 -25.29 -2.09
C THR A 165 11.58 -24.14 -1.35
N ALA A 166 10.47 -23.65 -1.90
CA ALA A 166 9.69 -22.54 -1.33
C ALA A 166 9.28 -22.80 0.14
N GLY A 167 9.02 -24.06 0.50
CA GLY A 167 8.63 -24.47 1.86
C GLY A 167 9.72 -24.28 2.92
N ARG A 168 10.98 -24.13 2.53
CA ARG A 168 12.10 -23.95 3.46
C ARG A 168 11.92 -22.73 4.36
N LEU A 169 11.56 -21.61 3.75
CA LEU A 169 11.33 -20.34 4.44
C LEU A 169 10.30 -19.45 3.72
N GLY A 170 10.38 -19.38 2.38
CA GLY A 170 9.63 -18.44 1.55
C GLY A 170 8.12 -18.54 1.70
N THR A 171 7.54 -19.74 1.64
CA THR A 171 6.08 -19.93 1.74
C THR A 171 5.54 -19.42 3.08
N TYR A 172 6.21 -19.76 4.18
CA TYR A 172 5.87 -19.28 5.52
C TYR A 172 6.02 -17.76 5.60
N LEU A 173 7.18 -17.23 5.20
CA LEU A 173 7.50 -15.82 5.35
C LEU A 173 6.56 -14.93 4.53
N MET A 174 6.31 -15.28 3.27
CA MET A 174 5.40 -14.52 2.40
C MET A 174 3.95 -14.57 2.89
N SER A 175 3.48 -15.74 3.31
CA SER A 175 2.13 -15.88 3.89
C SER A 175 1.99 -15.03 5.14
N LEU A 176 3.00 -15.03 6.01
CA LEU A 176 2.98 -14.28 7.24
C LEU A 176 3.03 -12.77 7.02
N LEU A 177 3.94 -12.30 6.15
CA LEU A 177 4.08 -10.88 5.83
C LEU A 177 2.79 -10.33 5.22
N TYR A 178 2.13 -11.11 4.35
CA TYR A 178 0.83 -10.72 3.79
C TYR A 178 -0.22 -10.56 4.89
N GLN A 179 -0.36 -11.53 5.79
CA GLN A 179 -1.35 -11.45 6.87
C GLN A 179 -1.05 -10.34 7.87
N ALA A 180 0.23 -10.12 8.18
CA ALA A 180 0.66 -9.04 9.06
C ALA A 180 0.43 -7.66 8.43
N ASP A 181 0.66 -7.50 7.12
CA ASP A 181 0.39 -6.24 6.39
C ASP A 181 -1.08 -5.84 6.52
N VAL A 182 -2.03 -6.78 6.41
CA VAL A 182 -3.46 -6.49 6.59
C VAL A 182 -3.73 -5.88 7.97
N ILE A 183 -3.12 -6.44 9.02
CA ILE A 183 -3.29 -5.94 10.40
C ILE A 183 -2.65 -4.55 10.56
N ILE A 184 -1.44 -4.37 10.02
CA ILE A 184 -0.71 -3.11 10.08
C ILE A 184 -1.46 -2.02 9.31
N CYS A 185 -2.00 -2.34 8.13
CA CYS A 185 -2.85 -1.45 7.34
C CYS A 185 -4.07 -1.00 8.13
N ALA A 186 -4.72 -1.88 8.88
CA ALA A 186 -5.86 -1.51 9.72
C ALA A 186 -5.46 -0.65 10.94
N THR A 187 -4.21 -0.75 11.40
CA THR A 187 -3.73 -0.04 12.60
C THR A 187 -3.61 1.47 12.40
N PHE A 188 -3.16 1.89 11.21
CA PHE A 188 -2.94 3.29 10.89
C PHE A 188 -3.98 3.77 9.88
N ILE A 189 -4.56 4.96 10.10
CA ILE A 189 -5.50 5.55 9.14
C ILE A 189 -4.85 5.75 7.76
N THR A 190 -3.54 5.97 7.73
CA THR A 190 -2.73 6.08 6.52
C THR A 190 -2.25 4.74 5.96
N GLY A 191 -2.42 3.64 6.69
CA GLY A 191 -1.88 2.33 6.31
C GLY A 191 -2.36 1.84 4.94
N GLN A 192 -3.59 2.22 4.55
CA GLN A 192 -4.18 1.93 3.25
C GLN A 192 -5.17 3.03 2.84
N ALA A 193 -5.28 3.30 1.53
CA ALA A 193 -6.17 4.34 0.98
C ALA A 193 -7.64 4.18 1.39
N SER A 194 -8.14 2.93 1.52
CA SER A 194 -9.51 2.63 1.93
C SER A 194 -9.86 3.20 3.31
N ASN A 195 -8.91 3.27 4.24
CA ASN A 195 -9.15 3.77 5.59
C ASN A 195 -9.49 5.26 5.58
N ILE A 196 -8.82 6.02 4.70
CA ILE A 196 -9.03 7.45 4.52
C ILE A 196 -10.38 7.71 3.87
N ILE A 197 -10.75 6.89 2.89
CA ILE A 197 -12.09 6.93 2.27
C ILE A 197 -13.16 6.67 3.34
N ILE A 198 -12.96 5.69 4.22
CA ILE A 198 -13.89 5.40 5.33
C ILE A 198 -13.99 6.61 6.26
N ALA A 199 -12.86 7.20 6.67
CA ALA A 199 -12.86 8.37 7.54
C ALA A 199 -13.57 9.58 6.91
N ASP A 200 -13.35 9.82 5.62
CA ASP A 200 -14.02 10.89 4.86
C ASP A 200 -15.54 10.63 4.73
N LEU A 201 -15.94 9.39 4.46
CA LEU A 201 -17.37 9.02 4.42
C LEU A 201 -18.04 9.21 5.78
N ILE A 202 -17.37 8.87 6.88
CA ILE A 202 -17.88 9.10 8.23
C ILE A 202 -18.03 10.60 8.49
N ALA A 203 -17.03 11.40 8.17
CA ALA A 203 -17.05 12.85 8.35
C ALA A 203 -18.14 13.55 7.51
N LYS A 204 -18.47 13.02 6.32
CA LYS A 204 -19.53 13.55 5.45
C LYS A 204 -20.95 13.20 5.89
N ASN A 205 -21.12 12.08 6.59
CA ASN A 205 -22.45 11.54 6.93
C ASN A 205 -22.76 11.60 8.43
N THR A 206 -21.81 11.98 9.27
CA THR A 206 -21.94 12.06 10.73
C THR A 206 -21.17 13.27 11.27
N ASP A 207 -21.43 13.66 12.51
CA ASP A 207 -20.66 14.71 13.20
C ASP A 207 -19.30 14.22 13.72
N LEU A 208 -18.92 12.96 13.44
CA LEU A 208 -17.69 12.36 13.92
C LEU A 208 -16.51 12.68 12.99
N GLN A 209 -15.46 13.27 13.55
CA GLN A 209 -14.18 13.50 12.87
C GLN A 209 -13.14 12.50 13.40
N ILE A 210 -12.68 11.58 12.56
CA ILE A 210 -11.66 10.60 12.95
C ILE A 210 -10.29 11.10 12.51
N GLY A 211 -9.56 11.67 13.47
CA GLY A 211 -8.17 12.06 13.30
C GLY A 211 -7.20 10.86 13.37
N TYR A 212 -5.94 11.11 13.02
CA TYR A 212 -4.87 10.10 13.01
C TYR A 212 -4.71 9.39 14.36
N LEU A 213 -4.61 10.17 15.45
CA LEU A 213 -4.44 9.63 16.81
C LEU A 213 -5.70 8.90 17.29
N GLY A 214 -6.89 9.39 16.93
CA GLY A 214 -8.16 8.74 17.28
C GLY A 214 -8.29 7.35 16.64
N TRP A 215 -7.94 7.24 15.35
CA TRP A 215 -7.89 5.95 14.66
C TRP A 215 -6.89 5.00 15.32
N PHE A 216 -5.66 5.46 15.53
CA PHE A 216 -4.60 4.65 16.11
C PHE A 216 -4.96 4.14 17.51
N ALA A 217 -5.50 5.02 18.36
CA ALA A 217 -5.92 4.64 19.71
C ALA A 217 -7.02 3.57 19.72
N ALA A 218 -7.96 3.64 18.78
CA ALA A 218 -9.00 2.63 18.64
C ALA A 218 -8.47 1.31 18.07
N ALA A 219 -7.52 1.38 17.13
CA ALA A 219 -7.03 0.22 16.39
C ALA A 219 -5.88 -0.54 17.06
N ILE A 220 -5.09 0.12 17.93
CA ILE A 220 -3.85 -0.47 18.47
C ILE A 220 -4.08 -1.73 19.31
N VAL A 221 -5.14 -1.76 20.13
CA VAL A 221 -5.46 -2.93 20.97
C VAL A 221 -5.79 -4.16 20.12
N PRO A 222 -6.78 -4.13 19.21
CA PRO A 222 -7.05 -5.29 18.35
C PRO A 222 -5.88 -5.61 17.41
N ALA A 223 -5.11 -4.61 16.98
CA ALA A 223 -3.91 -4.83 16.16
C ALA A 223 -2.85 -5.64 16.89
N VAL A 224 -2.49 -5.27 18.12
CA VAL A 224 -1.48 -6.00 18.93
C VAL A 224 -1.94 -7.43 19.20
N LEU A 225 -3.21 -7.63 19.58
CA LEU A 225 -3.75 -8.98 19.78
C LEU A 225 -3.67 -9.83 18.51
N SER A 226 -3.98 -9.23 17.36
CA SER A 226 -3.91 -9.91 16.06
C SER A 226 -2.47 -10.19 15.64
N LEU A 227 -1.54 -9.26 15.88
CA LEU A 227 -0.10 -9.42 15.61
C LEU A 227 0.56 -10.46 16.52
N ILE A 228 -0.09 -10.90 17.60
CA ILE A 228 0.36 -12.04 18.40
C ILE A 228 -0.29 -13.33 17.90
N ALA A 229 -1.60 -13.31 17.66
CA ALA A 229 -2.37 -14.51 17.32
C ALA A 229 -2.12 -15.01 15.88
N VAL A 230 -2.11 -14.10 14.91
CA VAL A 230 -2.02 -14.46 13.48
C VAL A 230 -0.66 -15.05 13.13
N PRO A 231 0.48 -14.50 13.57
CA PRO A 231 1.77 -15.16 13.33
C PRO A 231 1.85 -16.57 13.90
N TYR A 232 1.26 -16.80 15.08
CA TYR A 232 1.19 -18.14 15.65
C TYR A 232 0.34 -19.10 14.79
N LEU A 233 -0.81 -18.64 14.28
CA LEU A 233 -1.67 -19.44 13.40
C LEU A 233 -0.97 -19.75 12.07
N VAL A 234 -0.34 -18.76 11.44
CA VAL A 234 0.40 -18.96 10.18
C VAL A 234 1.55 -19.94 10.39
N PHE A 235 2.29 -19.84 11.50
CA PHE A 235 3.34 -20.81 11.84
C PHE A 235 2.81 -22.24 11.99
N ARG A 236 1.58 -22.41 12.49
CA ARG A 236 0.93 -23.73 12.60
C ARG A 236 0.43 -24.26 11.25
N MET A 237 -0.09 -23.39 10.40
CA MET A 237 -0.68 -23.77 9.10
C MET A 237 0.38 -24.00 8.02
N SER A 238 1.45 -23.21 8.03
CA SER A 238 2.54 -23.27 7.06
C SER A 238 3.89 -23.26 7.79
N PRO A 239 4.21 -24.31 8.56
CA PRO A 239 5.47 -24.35 9.31
C PRO A 239 6.66 -24.33 8.35
N PRO A 240 7.66 -23.45 8.57
CA PRO A 240 8.88 -23.45 7.78
C PRO A 240 9.74 -24.66 8.15
N GLU A 241 10.43 -25.24 7.16
CA GLU A 241 11.41 -26.31 7.40
C GLU A 241 12.60 -25.78 8.22
N ILE A 242 13.01 -24.54 7.92
CA ILE A 242 14.11 -23.85 8.61
C ILE A 242 13.53 -23.01 9.75
N LYS A 243 14.00 -23.29 10.98
CA LYS A 243 13.53 -22.61 12.22
C LYS A 243 14.60 -21.74 12.88
N GLU A 244 15.86 -22.05 12.60
CA GLU A 244 17.00 -21.25 13.03
C GLU A 244 17.57 -20.52 11.83
N THR A 245 17.84 -19.24 12.01
CA THR A 245 18.25 -18.33 10.94
C THR A 245 19.46 -17.46 11.32
N PRO A 246 20.57 -18.02 11.83
CA PRO A 246 21.76 -17.22 12.18
C PRO A 246 22.39 -16.52 10.96
N GLU A 247 22.26 -17.07 9.76
CA GLU A 247 22.74 -16.46 8.51
C GLU A 247 21.97 -15.18 8.17
N ALA A 248 20.73 -15.03 8.66
CA ALA A 248 19.94 -13.81 8.42
C ALA A 248 20.48 -12.64 9.26
N GLU A 249 20.86 -12.90 10.52
CA GLU A 249 21.54 -11.93 11.37
C GLU A 249 22.91 -11.56 10.79
N ARG A 250 23.68 -12.55 10.35
CA ARG A 250 25.01 -12.32 9.75
C ARG A 250 24.87 -11.48 8.48
N PHE A 251 23.97 -11.85 7.58
CA PHE A 251 23.63 -11.06 6.39
C PHE A 251 23.27 -9.62 6.76
N ALA A 252 22.39 -9.42 7.75
CA ALA A 252 21.98 -8.09 8.17
C ALA A 252 23.14 -7.27 8.74
N SER A 253 24.04 -7.90 9.50
CA SER A 253 25.22 -7.25 10.07
C SER A 253 26.20 -6.82 8.99
N GLU A 254 26.53 -7.72 8.05
CA GLU A 254 27.42 -7.42 6.91
C GLU A 254 26.84 -6.30 6.02
N GLU A 255 25.53 -6.34 5.75
CA GLU A 255 24.87 -5.31 4.94
C GLU A 255 24.81 -3.95 5.66
N LEU A 256 24.64 -3.93 6.98
CA LEU A 256 24.72 -2.69 7.77
C LEU A 256 26.13 -2.10 7.76
N GLU A 257 27.17 -2.94 7.82
CA GLU A 257 28.56 -2.51 7.69
C GLU A 257 28.84 -1.91 6.31
N LYS A 258 28.35 -2.56 5.24
CA LYS A 258 28.45 -2.04 3.86
C LYS A 258 27.69 -0.72 3.66
N LEU A 259 26.55 -0.52 4.34
CA LEU A 259 25.83 0.75 4.32
C LEU A 259 26.62 1.89 4.99
N GLY A 260 27.49 1.55 5.94
CA GLY A 260 28.30 2.49 6.71
C GLY A 260 27.47 3.41 7.61
N GLY A 261 28.04 4.56 7.97
CA GLY A 261 27.35 5.57 8.79
C GLY A 261 26.10 6.15 8.12
N VAL A 262 25.21 6.71 8.93
CA VAL A 262 23.97 7.35 8.44
C VAL A 262 24.31 8.54 7.56
N LYS A 263 23.90 8.51 6.30
CA LYS A 263 24.22 9.56 5.32
C LYS A 263 23.26 10.73 5.45
N ARG A 264 23.66 11.90 4.92
CA ARG A 264 22.81 13.11 4.90
C ARG A 264 21.42 12.85 4.32
N GLY A 265 21.32 12.08 3.23
CA GLY A 265 20.04 11.75 2.60
C GLY A 265 19.08 11.01 3.54
N GLU A 266 19.61 10.09 4.36
CA GLU A 266 18.82 9.36 5.35
C GLU A 266 18.31 10.28 6.46
N TRP A 267 19.13 11.23 6.93
CA TRP A 267 18.72 12.23 7.91
C TRP A 267 17.63 13.16 7.38
N VAL A 268 17.76 13.63 6.15
CA VAL A 268 16.74 14.48 5.51
C VAL A 268 15.44 13.69 5.33
N MET A 269 15.53 12.44 4.88
CA MET A 269 14.36 11.57 4.73
C MET A 269 13.64 11.35 6.06
N LEU A 270 14.39 11.01 7.11
CA LEU A 270 13.84 10.82 8.45
C LEU A 270 13.18 12.11 8.98
N ALA A 271 13.83 13.26 8.81
CA ALA A 271 13.29 14.55 9.24
C ALA A 271 11.97 14.89 8.52
N VAL A 272 11.90 14.65 7.21
CA VAL A 272 10.67 14.85 6.43
C VAL A 272 9.56 13.93 6.90
N LEU A 273 9.85 12.62 7.07
CA LEU A 273 8.83 11.67 7.50
C LEU A 273 8.31 11.99 8.91
N ILE A 274 9.20 12.33 9.85
CA ILE A 274 8.79 12.78 11.20
C ILE A 274 7.94 14.05 11.09
N GLY A 275 8.34 15.02 10.25
CA GLY A 275 7.57 16.24 10.03
C GLY A 275 6.17 15.96 9.50
N VAL A 276 6.03 15.06 8.52
CA VAL A 276 4.72 14.65 7.97
C VAL A 276 3.84 14.01 9.04
N VAL A 277 4.40 13.08 9.82
CA VAL A 277 3.64 12.43 10.91
C VAL A 277 3.23 13.43 11.98
N VAL A 278 4.12 14.32 12.40
CA VAL A 278 3.80 15.38 13.37
C VAL A 278 2.65 16.22 12.85
N MET A 279 2.70 16.70 11.60
CA MET A 279 1.63 17.47 10.99
C MET A 279 0.31 16.70 10.88
N TRP A 280 0.33 15.40 10.60
CA TRP A 280 -0.91 14.59 10.63
C TRP A 280 -1.48 14.44 12.05
N THR A 281 -0.62 14.28 13.06
CA THR A 281 -1.05 14.14 14.46
C THR A 281 -1.58 15.44 15.07
N THR A 282 -1.08 16.59 14.61
CA THR A 282 -1.48 17.91 15.10
C THR A 282 -2.63 18.53 14.30
N LYS A 283 -3.09 17.84 13.24
CA LYS A 283 -4.32 18.17 12.53
C LYS A 283 -5.49 18.29 13.53
N ASP A 284 -6.33 19.29 13.33
CA ASP A 284 -7.49 19.66 14.15
C ASP A 284 -7.16 20.20 15.55
N HIS A 285 -5.89 20.15 15.97
CA HIS A 285 -5.40 20.77 17.21
C HIS A 285 -4.62 22.07 16.97
N LEU A 286 -3.70 22.06 16.00
CA LEU A 286 -2.84 23.21 15.66
C LEU A 286 -3.16 23.81 14.29
N HIS A 287 -3.71 23.02 13.36
CA HIS A 287 -4.03 23.46 12.00
C HIS A 287 -5.10 22.58 11.33
N SER A 288 -5.66 23.06 10.23
CA SER A 288 -6.67 22.36 9.41
C SER A 288 -6.15 21.90 8.04
N LEU A 289 -4.83 21.75 7.88
CA LEU A 289 -4.22 21.30 6.63
C LEU A 289 -4.67 19.89 6.25
N ASP A 290 -4.96 19.70 4.96
CA ASP A 290 -5.32 18.41 4.41
C ASP A 290 -4.14 17.42 4.42
N THR A 291 -4.45 16.15 4.65
CA THR A 291 -3.47 15.06 4.79
C THR A 291 -2.64 14.87 3.52
N ALA A 292 -3.25 15.01 2.33
CA ALA A 292 -2.54 14.92 1.05
C ALA A 292 -1.59 16.10 0.85
N ILE A 293 -2.02 17.32 1.20
CA ILE A 293 -1.20 18.53 1.09
C ILE A 293 0.03 18.45 2.01
N VAL A 294 -0.13 17.95 3.23
CA VAL A 294 1.01 17.70 4.14
C VAL A 294 1.99 16.70 3.53
N ALA A 295 1.49 15.61 2.93
CA ALA A 295 2.33 14.62 2.28
C ALA A 295 3.11 15.23 1.10
N MET A 296 2.42 16.00 0.24
CA MET A 296 3.01 16.69 -0.91
C MET A 296 4.08 17.71 -0.47
N ALA A 297 3.85 18.43 0.63
CA ALA A 297 4.86 19.31 1.22
C ALA A 297 6.12 18.52 1.65
N GLY A 298 5.93 17.29 2.14
CA GLY A 298 7.03 16.35 2.39
C GLY A 298 7.86 16.06 1.13
N ILE A 299 7.22 15.80 -0.01
CA ILE A 299 7.92 15.60 -1.30
C ILE A 299 8.67 16.85 -1.74
N CYS A 300 8.07 18.03 -1.59
CA CYS A 300 8.78 19.29 -1.82
C CYS A 300 10.04 19.40 -0.93
N GLY A 301 9.94 19.00 0.34
CA GLY A 301 11.08 18.90 1.25
C GLY A 301 12.17 17.95 0.76
N LEU A 302 11.81 16.78 0.23
CA LEU A 302 12.78 15.82 -0.33
C LEU A 302 13.44 16.32 -1.62
N LEU A 303 12.69 17.01 -2.49
CA LEU A 303 13.22 17.63 -3.71
C LEU A 303 14.20 18.76 -3.37
N ILE A 304 13.83 19.66 -2.46
CA ILE A 304 14.70 20.75 -1.99
C ILE A 304 15.94 20.16 -1.28
N GLY A 305 15.75 19.11 -0.50
CA GLY A 305 16.81 18.36 0.17
C GLY A 305 17.72 17.56 -0.78
N LYS A 306 17.40 17.50 -2.08
CA LYS A 306 18.08 16.70 -3.11
C LYS A 306 18.19 15.22 -2.75
N VAL A 307 17.20 14.71 -2.04
CA VAL A 307 17.08 13.28 -1.72
C VAL A 307 16.55 12.54 -2.94
N VAL A 308 15.52 13.10 -3.57
CA VAL A 308 14.92 12.64 -4.82
C VAL A 308 14.99 13.76 -5.85
N ASP A 309 15.06 13.40 -7.12
CA ASP A 309 14.93 14.31 -8.25
C ASP A 309 13.59 14.07 -8.96
N TRP A 310 13.10 15.05 -9.72
CA TRP A 310 11.82 14.92 -10.44
C TRP A 310 11.79 13.70 -11.39
N LYS A 311 12.94 13.34 -11.97
CA LYS A 311 13.08 12.14 -12.80
C LYS A 311 12.80 10.85 -12.03
N ASP A 312 13.19 10.78 -10.76
CA ASP A 312 12.92 9.61 -9.93
C ASP A 312 11.40 9.46 -9.72
N LEU A 313 10.70 10.57 -9.48
CA LEU A 313 9.25 10.56 -9.27
C LEU A 313 8.49 10.18 -10.54
N MET A 314 8.90 10.71 -11.70
CA MET A 314 8.32 10.32 -12.99
C MET A 314 8.60 8.85 -13.35
N GLY A 315 9.71 8.29 -12.87
CA GLY A 315 10.08 6.89 -13.09
C GLY A 315 9.26 5.89 -12.29
N GLU A 316 8.56 6.32 -11.25
CA GLU A 316 7.75 5.42 -10.41
C GLU A 316 6.40 5.11 -11.04
N HIS A 317 6.38 4.16 -11.98
CA HIS A 317 5.18 3.79 -12.73
C HIS A 317 4.00 3.34 -11.85
N ASN A 318 4.25 2.72 -10.69
CA ASN A 318 3.18 2.28 -9.80
C ASN A 318 2.42 3.46 -9.18
N ALA A 319 3.05 4.62 -9.06
CA ALA A 319 2.40 5.83 -8.56
C ALA A 319 1.32 6.34 -9.54
N TRP A 320 1.52 6.10 -10.84
CA TRP A 320 0.67 6.59 -11.93
C TRP A 320 -0.40 5.59 -12.39
N SER A 321 -0.34 4.35 -11.87
CA SER A 321 -1.24 3.24 -12.20
C SER A 321 -2.50 3.30 -11.35
#